data_AF-A0A662J3B1-F1
#
_entry.id   AF-A0A662J3B1-F1
#
_cell.length_a   1.000
_cell.length_b   1.000
_cell.length_c   1.000
_cell.angle_alpha   90.00
_cell.angle_beta   90.00
_cell.angle_gamma   90.00
#
_symmetry.space_group_name_H-M   'P 1'
#
loop_
_entity.id
_entity.type
_entity.pdbx_description
1 polymer ?
#
loop_
_entity_poly.entity_id
_entity_poly.type
_entity_poly.pdbx_seq_one_letter_code
_entity_poly.pdbx_strand_id
1 'polypeptide(L)' 'MGAKSRGLRCKSRRKLSKHPRERGMKGLSSLLQDYEVGQRVAIKIDPTRVGTAP' A
#
# COMPACT_ATOMS: atom_id res chain seq x y z
N MET A 1 -29.26 7.92 4.64
CA MET A 1 -27.88 7.39 4.65
C MET A 1 -27.09 8.11 5.72
N GLY A 2 -26.66 7.43 6.78
CA GLY A 2 -25.93 8.05 7.90
C GLY A 2 -24.50 8.46 7.53
N ALA A 3 -23.92 9.34 8.34
CA ALA A 3 -22.53 9.78 8.19
C ALA A 3 -21.58 8.57 8.26
N LYS A 4 -20.75 8.40 7.23
CA LYS A 4 -19.72 7.34 7.21
C LYS A 4 -18.51 7.81 8.01
N SER A 5 -17.95 6.91 8.83
CA SER A 5 -16.71 7.16 9.55
C SER A 5 -15.56 7.47 8.58
N ARG A 6 -14.72 8.45 8.93
CA ARG A 6 -13.54 8.87 8.17
C ARG A 6 -12.26 8.24 8.74
N GLY A 7 -12.31 6.96 9.10
CA GLY A 7 -11.12 6.24 9.57
C GLY A 7 -10.11 5.98 8.45
N LEU A 8 -8.86 5.63 8.80
CA LEU A 8 -7.76 5.41 7.84
C LEU A 8 -8.11 4.45 6.69
N ARG A 9 -8.94 3.44 6.95
CA ARG A 9 -9.34 2.43 5.94
C ARG A 9 -10.73 2.69 5.35
N CYS A 10 -11.30 3.88 5.51
CA CYS A 10 -12.60 4.19 4.92
C CYS A 10 -12.49 4.18 3.39
N LYS A 11 -13.49 3.60 2.70
CA LYS A 11 -13.60 3.57 1.24
C LYS A 11 -12.38 2.97 0.50
N SER A 12 -11.54 2.16 1.17
CA SER A 12 -10.29 1.64 0.60
C SER A 12 -10.39 0.21 0.06
N ARG A 13 -11.59 -0.42 0.08
CA ARG A 13 -11.81 -1.83 -0.29
C ARG A 13 -11.09 -2.22 -1.58
N ARG A 14 -11.29 -1.50 -2.68
CA ARG A 14 -10.62 -1.81 -3.96
C ARG A 14 -9.13 -1.45 -3.95
N LYS A 15 -8.76 -0.30 -3.37
CA LYS A 15 -7.36 0.19 -3.33
C LYS A 15 -6.42 -0.74 -2.55
N LEU A 16 -6.92 -1.34 -1.46
CA LEU A 16 -6.16 -2.27 -0.61
C LEU A 16 -6.42 -3.75 -0.94
N SER A 17 -7.12 -4.06 -2.03
CA SER A 17 -7.31 -5.45 -2.48
C SER A 17 -6.30 -5.78 -3.57
N LYS A 18 -5.55 -6.89 -3.38
CA LYS A 18 -4.66 -7.42 -4.42
C LYS A 18 -5.38 -8.33 -5.40
N HIS A 19 -4.82 -8.45 -6.60
CA HIS A 19 -5.20 -9.52 -7.52
C HIS A 19 -4.88 -10.89 -6.89
N PRO A 20 -5.71 -11.93 -7.08
CA PRO A 20 -5.48 -13.25 -6.47
C PRO A 20 -4.08 -13.83 -6.69
N ARG A 21 -3.46 -13.59 -7.86
CA ARG A 21 -2.12 -14.07 -8.22
C ARG A 21 -0.95 -13.21 -7.70
N GLU A 22 -1.25 -12.07 -7.09
CA GLU A 22 -0.27 -11.15 -6.51
C GLU A 22 -0.25 -11.23 -4.96
N ARG A 23 -1.04 -12.15 -4.41
CA ARG A 23 -1.11 -12.39 -2.97
C ARG A 23 0.19 -13.01 -2.47
N GLY A 24 0.54 -12.69 -1.23
CA GLY A 24 1.80 -13.11 -0.62
C GLY A 24 2.82 -11.97 -0.49
N MET A 25 4.06 -12.35 -0.22
CA MET A 25 5.20 -11.42 -0.17
C MET A 25 5.67 -11.07 -1.59
N LYS A 26 5.98 -9.78 -1.79
CA LYS A 26 6.69 -9.34 -2.99
C LYS A 26 8.14 -9.85 -2.97
N GLY A 27 8.77 -9.86 -4.15
CA GLY A 27 10.19 -10.17 -4.29
C GLY A 27 11.08 -9.19 -3.52
N LEU A 28 12.31 -9.61 -3.23
CA LEU A 28 13.28 -8.87 -2.42
C LEU A 28 13.73 -7.54 -3.04
N SER A 29 13.53 -7.37 -4.35
CA SER A 29 13.91 -6.14 -5.07
C SER A 29 13.28 -4.88 -4.49
N SER A 30 12.03 -4.94 -4.01
CA SER A 30 11.37 -3.79 -3.39
C SER A 30 11.91 -3.44 -1.99
N LEU A 31 12.54 -4.40 -1.31
CA LEU A 31 13.07 -4.20 0.04
C LEU A 31 14.49 -3.61 0.00
N LEU A 32 15.27 -4.04 -0.99
CA LEU A 32 16.70 -3.72 -1.13
C LEU A 32 16.93 -2.52 -2.06
N GLN A 33 15.90 -1.73 -2.33
CA GLN A 33 16.05 -0.59 -3.23
C GLN A 33 16.59 0.63 -2.49
N ASP A 34 17.77 1.08 -2.92
CA ASP A 34 18.38 2.31 -2.42
C ASP A 34 17.70 3.53 -3.02
N TYR A 35 17.63 4.61 -2.23
CA TYR A 35 17.03 5.88 -2.60
C TYR A 35 17.97 7.03 -2.28
N GLU A 36 18.03 8.00 -3.20
CA GLU A 36 18.80 9.22 -3.03
C GLU A 36 17.91 10.43 -2.72
N VAL A 37 18.47 11.42 -2.02
CA VAL A 37 17.76 12.66 -1.68
C VAL A 37 17.45 13.44 -2.97
N GLY A 38 16.17 13.77 -3.18
CA GLY A 38 15.70 14.46 -4.38
C GLY A 38 15.19 13.54 -5.50
N GLN A 39 15.32 12.22 -5.35
CA GLN A 39 14.78 11.26 -6.30
C GLN A 39 13.24 11.24 -6.24
N ARG A 40 12.60 11.30 -7.41
CA ARG A 40 11.13 11.17 -7.52
C ARG A 40 10.74 9.71 -7.41
N VAL A 41 9.90 9.40 -6.41
CA VAL A 41 9.40 8.04 -6.16
C VAL A 41 7.88 7.97 -6.27
N ALA A 42 7.37 6.80 -6.66
CA ALA A 42 5.94 6.53 -6.72
C ALA A 42 5.48 5.83 -5.44
N ILE A 43 4.66 6.52 -4.63
CA ILE A 43 4.09 5.94 -3.40
C ILE A 43 2.92 5.03 -3.78
N LYS A 44 3.18 3.71 -3.82
CA LYS A 44 2.16 2.67 -4.06
C LYS A 44 2.03 1.80 -2.81
N ILE A 45 0.83 1.76 -2.25
CA ILE A 45 0.55 0.99 -1.02
C ILE A 45 0.44 -0.50 -1.35
N ASP A 46 1.20 -1.31 -0.63
CA ASP A 46 1.06 -2.77 -0.64
C ASP A 46 0.32 -3.23 0.64
N PRO A 47 -0.87 -3.85 0.53
CA PRO A 47 -1.66 -4.27 1.69
C PRO A 47 -1.12 -5.51 2.44
N THR A 48 -0.03 -6.14 2.01
CA THR A 48 0.53 -7.33 2.69
C THR A 48 1.10 -7.00 4.08
N ARG A 49 1.70 -5.81 4.28
CA ARG A 49 2.16 -5.32 5.59
C ARG A 49 1.65 -3.89 5.81
N VAL A 50 0.60 -3.76 6.63
CA VAL A 50 -0.15 -2.49 6.81
C VAL A 50 0.35 -1.66 8.02
N GLY A 51 1.47 -2.04 8.65
CA GLY A 51 1.98 -1.33 9.83
C GLY A 51 2.44 0.10 9.57
N THR A 52 2.80 0.43 8.32
CA THR A 52 3.48 1.69 7.97
C THR A 52 2.87 2.37 6.74
N ALA A 53 1.64 2.01 6.36
CA ALA A 53 1.01 2.56 5.16
C ALA A 53 0.66 4.05 5.35
N PRO A 54 1.11 4.94 4.45
CA PRO A 54 0.72 6.36 4.43
C PRO A 54 -0.71 6.58 3.88
#